data_AF-U7Q7F9-F1
#
_entry.id   AF-U7Q7F9-F1
#
_cell.length_a   1.000
_cell.length_b   1.000
_cell.length_c   1.000
_cell.angle_alpha   90.00
_cell.angle_beta   90.00
_cell.angle_gamma   90.00
#
_symmetry.space_group_name_H-M   'P 1'
#
loop_
_entity.id
_entity.type
_entity.pdbx_description
1 polymer ?
#
loop_
_entity_poly.entity_id
_entity_poly.type
_entity_poly.pdbx_seq_one_letter_code
_entity_poly.pdbx_strand_id
1 'polypeptide(L)'
;LFRSYTLSFLLPAIARGLGIPKVDQLTDITHLPGEFYQPPSHWFVNRPYHWRHHFDNQNAYFCGTLTFVDKLMGTALSLKGKTIAVTGASGTLGRALLLQLHQAEAKVIALTSGDQTVSIHLNGEEYPVKTITWKVGEEDQLTQLLKKVDILILNHGINVHGERTPQAITNSYEINAFSSWRLLELFLSTVETNTDIARKEIWVNTSEAEVSPALSPLYELSKRTLGDLITLRRLDAPCVIRKLILGPFKSNLNPIGVMSPDWVAKQIVKQACSDMRTIIVTINPITFIAFPVKEFFVSLYFKLFTHKSIPTFLRKEVSSSETFSKFN
;
A
#
# COMPACT_ATOMS: atom_id res chain seq x y z
N LEU A 1 10.53 -31.14 16.04
CA LEU A 1 10.56 -29.96 15.16
C LEU A 1 11.06 -28.68 15.85
N PHE A 2 10.42 -28.19 16.92
CA PHE A 2 10.81 -26.93 17.58
C PHE A 2 12.27 -26.92 18.08
N ARG A 3 12.71 -28.01 18.75
CA ARG A 3 14.11 -28.14 19.23
C ARG A 3 15.15 -28.14 18.10
N SER A 4 14.83 -28.75 16.96
CA SER A 4 15.69 -28.81 15.78
C SER A 4 15.84 -27.42 15.14
N TYR A 5 14.74 -26.67 15.07
CA TYR A 5 14.71 -25.30 14.59
C TYR A 5 15.55 -24.38 15.49
N THR A 6 15.36 -24.42 16.82
CA THR A 6 16.14 -23.60 17.76
C THR A 6 17.64 -23.91 17.69
N LEU A 7 18.02 -25.19 17.60
CA LEU A 7 19.42 -25.62 17.46
C LEU A 7 20.07 -25.09 16.17
N SER A 8 19.31 -24.97 15.08
CA SER A 8 19.81 -24.42 13.81
C SER A 8 20.14 -22.93 13.86
N PHE A 9 19.64 -22.16 14.83
CA PHE A 9 20.03 -20.75 15.05
C PHE A 9 21.05 -20.59 16.17
N LEU A 10 20.97 -21.43 17.21
CA LEU A 10 21.82 -21.33 18.40
C LEU A 10 23.28 -21.73 18.12
N LEU A 11 23.50 -22.87 17.44
CA LEU A 11 24.86 -23.36 17.15
C LEU A 11 25.66 -22.37 16.28
N PRO A 12 25.08 -21.80 15.20
CA PRO A 12 25.73 -20.72 14.46
C PRO A 12 25.98 -19.44 15.26
N ALA A 13 25.07 -19.07 16.16
CA ALA A 13 25.26 -17.89 17.01
C ALA A 13 26.44 -18.06 17.98
N ILE A 14 26.58 -19.24 18.60
CA ILE A 14 27.71 -19.58 19.46
C ILE A 14 29.01 -19.59 18.63
N ALA A 15 29.02 -20.22 17.46
CA ALA A 15 30.19 -20.30 16.60
C ALA A 15 30.67 -18.92 16.11
N ARG A 16 29.74 -17.98 15.85
CA ARG A 16 30.05 -16.56 15.60
C ARG A 16 30.62 -15.86 16.82
N GLY A 17 30.02 -16.05 18.00
CA GLY A 17 30.51 -15.47 19.27
C GLY A 17 31.91 -15.95 19.67
N LEU A 18 32.33 -17.12 19.19
CA LEU A 18 33.67 -17.68 19.37
C LEU A 18 34.69 -17.20 18.31
N GLY A 19 34.29 -16.38 17.33
CA GLY A 19 35.19 -15.80 16.34
C GLY A 19 35.79 -16.80 15.34
N ILE A 20 35.11 -17.92 15.08
CA ILE A 20 35.59 -18.93 14.13
C ILE A 20 35.66 -18.32 12.72
N PRO A 21 36.83 -18.33 12.04
CA PRO A 21 36.97 -17.68 10.73
C PRO A 21 36.00 -18.25 9.69
N LYS A 22 35.39 -17.39 8.88
CA LYS A 22 34.43 -17.71 7.79
C LYS A 22 33.07 -18.26 8.23
N VAL A 23 32.83 -18.45 9.53
CA VAL A 23 31.52 -18.90 10.04
C VAL A 23 30.48 -17.80 9.92
N ASP A 24 30.87 -16.55 10.12
CA ASP A 24 30.07 -15.37 9.80
C ASP A 24 29.61 -15.38 8.33
N GLN A 25 30.49 -15.67 7.38
CA GLN A 25 30.15 -15.72 5.95
C GLN A 25 29.25 -16.91 5.56
N LEU A 26 29.38 -18.04 6.27
CA LEU A 26 28.62 -19.27 6.01
C LEU A 26 27.26 -19.31 6.72
N THR A 27 27.13 -18.64 7.86
CA THR A 27 25.94 -18.76 8.72
C THR A 27 25.18 -17.45 8.88
N ASP A 28 25.84 -16.32 8.65
CA ASP A 28 25.19 -15.01 8.62
C ASP A 28 24.74 -14.65 7.20
N ILE A 29 23.77 -15.42 6.73
CA ILE A 29 23.23 -15.30 5.38
C ILE A 29 22.37 -14.02 5.26
N THR A 30 22.07 -13.31 6.35
CA THR A 30 20.99 -12.31 6.41
C THR A 30 21.34 -10.98 7.09
N HIS A 31 22.56 -10.80 7.60
CA HIS A 31 23.00 -9.56 8.27
C HIS A 31 24.21 -8.93 7.57
N LEU A 32 24.16 -8.77 6.25
CA LEU A 32 25.16 -8.01 5.50
C LEU A 32 24.54 -6.72 4.92
N PRO A 33 25.19 -5.56 5.08
CA PRO A 33 24.70 -4.29 4.52
C PRO A 33 24.75 -4.28 2.98
N GLY A 34 23.86 -3.52 2.35
CA GLY A 34 23.86 -3.31 0.91
C GLY A 34 22.74 -2.40 0.39
N GLU A 35 22.83 -2.05 -0.87
CA GLU A 35 21.77 -1.41 -1.67
C GLU A 35 20.69 -2.45 -2.02
N PHE A 36 19.42 -2.04 -2.10
CA PHE A 36 18.36 -2.91 -2.65
C PHE A 36 17.38 -2.14 -3.53
N TYR A 37 17.24 -2.58 -4.78
CA TYR A 37 16.50 -1.85 -5.81
C TYR A 37 15.04 -2.30 -5.98
N GLN A 38 14.56 -3.21 -5.12
CA GLN A 38 13.20 -3.76 -5.20
C GLN A 38 12.61 -3.99 -3.81
N PRO A 39 11.29 -3.76 -3.63
CA PRO A 39 10.60 -4.08 -2.38
C PRO A 39 10.70 -5.58 -2.05
N PRO A 40 10.59 -5.97 -0.77
CA PRO A 40 10.70 -7.37 -0.35
C PRO A 40 9.68 -8.26 -1.08
N SER A 41 10.03 -9.52 -1.32
CA SER A 41 9.12 -10.46 -2.00
C SER A 41 8.05 -11.00 -1.04
N HIS A 42 7.06 -11.73 -1.57
CA HIS A 42 6.02 -12.35 -0.74
C HIS A 42 6.54 -13.46 0.19
N TRP A 43 7.65 -14.11 -0.14
CA TRP A 43 8.10 -15.31 0.57
C TRP A 43 9.44 -15.10 1.27
N PHE A 44 10.31 -14.29 0.68
CA PHE A 44 11.66 -14.02 1.16
C PHE A 44 11.93 -12.52 1.28
N VAL A 45 12.55 -12.13 2.39
CA VAL A 45 13.07 -10.78 2.60
C VAL A 45 14.47 -10.71 1.97
N ASN A 46 14.78 -9.64 1.23
CA ASN A 46 16.13 -9.51 0.67
C ASN A 46 17.16 -9.31 1.80
N ARG A 47 18.41 -9.73 1.56
CA ARG A 47 19.48 -9.73 2.58
C ARG A 47 19.74 -8.33 3.17
N PRO A 48 19.91 -7.25 2.36
CA PRO A 48 20.01 -5.88 2.89
C PRO A 48 18.80 -5.39 3.70
N TYR A 49 17.59 -5.83 3.35
CA TYR A 49 16.35 -5.42 4.00
C TYR A 49 16.24 -6.02 5.41
N HIS A 50 16.63 -7.29 5.58
CA HIS A 50 16.67 -7.94 6.89
C HIS A 50 17.80 -7.39 7.78
N TRP A 51 18.95 -7.02 7.21
CA TRP A 51 19.99 -6.27 7.94
C TRP A 51 19.44 -4.94 8.50
N ARG A 52 18.72 -4.15 7.69
CA ARG A 52 18.16 -2.86 8.13
C ARG A 52 17.06 -2.99 9.20
N HIS A 53 16.37 -4.13 9.29
CA HIS A 53 15.48 -4.40 10.43
C HIS A 53 16.24 -4.33 11.76
N HIS A 54 17.42 -4.95 11.83
CA HIS A 54 18.21 -5.00 13.05
C HIS A 54 18.97 -3.70 13.34
N PHE A 55 19.32 -2.90 12.32
CA PHE A 55 20.30 -1.81 12.45
C PHE A 55 19.87 -0.41 11.98
N ASP A 56 18.70 -0.23 11.33
CA ASP A 56 18.21 1.08 10.85
C ASP A 56 16.94 1.50 11.61
N ASN A 57 15.82 0.81 11.39
CA ASN A 57 14.56 1.10 12.07
C ASN A 57 13.70 -0.15 12.20
N GLN A 58 13.63 -0.72 13.41
CA GLN A 58 12.90 -1.97 13.69
C GLN A 58 11.41 -1.92 13.27
N ASN A 59 10.81 -0.73 13.16
CA ASN A 59 9.41 -0.56 12.74
C ASN A 59 9.21 -0.46 11.22
N ALA A 60 10.29 -0.40 10.43
CA ALA A 60 10.22 -0.23 8.97
C ALA A 60 10.42 -1.53 8.18
N TYR A 61 10.85 -2.61 8.82
CA TYR A 61 11.30 -3.84 8.18
C TYR A 61 10.76 -5.08 8.93
N PHE A 62 10.48 -6.17 8.21
CA PHE A 62 10.13 -7.50 8.77
C PHE A 62 11.15 -7.99 9.79
N CYS A 63 10.67 -8.60 10.88
CA CYS A 63 11.49 -9.08 12.00
C CYS A 63 12.20 -10.40 11.72
N GLY A 64 11.66 -11.22 10.81
CA GLY A 64 12.24 -12.51 10.43
C GLY A 64 12.71 -12.60 8.98
N THR A 65 13.65 -13.51 8.74
CA THR A 65 14.07 -13.97 7.40
C THR A 65 12.95 -14.74 6.69
N LEU A 66 12.06 -15.36 7.46
CA LEU A 66 10.85 -16.06 7.00
C LEU A 66 9.61 -15.22 7.31
N THR A 67 9.05 -14.58 6.29
CA THR A 67 7.88 -13.68 6.43
C THR A 67 6.61 -14.36 6.96
N PHE A 68 6.53 -15.70 6.93
CA PHE A 68 5.32 -16.45 7.26
C PHE A 68 4.85 -16.27 8.72
N VAL A 69 5.79 -16.26 9.68
CA VAL A 69 5.45 -16.10 11.10
C VAL A 69 4.95 -14.69 11.40
N ASP A 70 5.64 -13.68 10.87
CA ASP A 70 5.24 -12.27 11.00
C ASP A 70 3.87 -12.00 10.36
N LYS A 71 3.59 -12.64 9.22
CA LYS A 71 2.29 -12.55 8.54
C LYS A 71 1.16 -13.14 9.37
N LEU A 72 1.37 -14.32 9.96
CA LEU A 72 0.38 -14.98 10.80
C LEU A 72 0.10 -14.19 12.09
N MET A 73 1.15 -13.62 12.70
CA MET A 73 1.02 -12.82 13.92
C MET A 73 0.54 -11.38 13.65
N GLY A 74 0.58 -10.91 12.40
CA GLY A 74 0.19 -9.54 12.05
C GLY A 74 1.23 -8.50 12.47
N THR A 75 2.50 -8.89 12.59
CA THR A 75 3.65 -8.03 12.95
C THR A 75 4.49 -7.67 11.73
N ALA A 76 4.00 -8.01 10.54
CA ALA A 76 4.72 -7.93 9.28
C ALA A 76 4.85 -6.48 8.78
N LEU A 77 3.88 -5.62 9.11
CA LEU A 77 3.94 -4.17 8.91
C LEU A 77 3.61 -3.47 10.23
N SER A 78 4.57 -2.71 10.79
CA SER A 78 4.32 -1.85 11.94
C SER A 78 3.81 -0.49 11.49
N LEU A 79 2.63 -0.07 11.98
CA LEU A 79 2.06 1.25 11.70
C LEU A 79 2.53 2.32 12.70
N LYS A 80 3.10 1.90 13.83
CA LYS A 80 3.53 2.78 14.91
C LYS A 80 4.53 3.81 14.42
N GLY A 81 4.19 5.09 14.62
CA GLY A 81 5.02 6.23 14.24
C GLY A 81 5.07 6.53 12.73
N LYS A 82 4.42 5.74 11.87
CA LYS A 82 4.34 6.04 10.42
C LYS A 82 3.43 7.24 10.17
N THR A 83 3.79 8.06 9.18
CA THR A 83 2.94 9.15 8.70
C THR A 83 2.02 8.63 7.60
N ILE A 84 0.71 8.67 7.82
CA ILE A 84 -0.28 8.05 6.93
C ILE A 84 -1.30 9.08 6.47
N ALA A 85 -1.40 9.30 5.16
CA ALA A 85 -2.36 10.22 4.57
C ALA A 85 -3.54 9.45 3.94
N VAL A 86 -4.78 9.91 4.18
CA VAL A 86 -6.00 9.25 3.69
C VAL A 86 -6.81 10.23 2.86
N THR A 87 -7.09 9.89 1.60
CA THR A 87 -8.01 10.67 0.74
C THR A 87 -9.47 10.31 0.97
N GLY A 88 -10.37 11.25 0.70
CA GLY A 88 -11.79 11.07 1.06
C GLY A 88 -11.96 10.94 2.58
N ALA A 89 -11.06 11.56 3.35
CA ALA A 89 -10.95 11.44 4.81
C ALA A 89 -12.22 11.89 5.54
N SER A 90 -12.98 12.82 4.96
CA SER A 90 -14.25 13.30 5.51
C SER A 90 -15.41 12.30 5.34
N GLY A 91 -15.26 11.30 4.45
CA GLY A 91 -16.26 10.27 4.23
C GLY A 91 -16.25 9.18 5.31
N THR A 92 -17.29 8.34 5.30
CA THR A 92 -17.52 7.33 6.35
C THR A 92 -16.34 6.38 6.55
N LEU A 93 -15.84 5.77 5.46
CA LEU A 93 -14.67 4.88 5.54
C LEU A 93 -13.37 5.66 5.81
N GLY A 94 -13.24 6.88 5.30
CA GLY A 94 -12.08 7.73 5.55
C GLY A 94 -11.89 8.01 7.03
N ARG A 95 -12.95 8.42 7.74
CA ARG A 95 -12.92 8.64 9.19
C ARG A 95 -12.64 7.36 9.97
N ALA A 96 -13.26 6.24 9.58
CA ALA A 96 -13.01 4.94 10.21
C ALA A 96 -11.54 4.49 10.05
N LEU A 97 -10.94 4.70 8.87
CA LEU A 97 -9.52 4.44 8.63
C LEU A 97 -8.64 5.33 9.51
N LEU A 98 -8.89 6.64 9.55
CA LEU A 98 -8.14 7.56 10.40
C LEU A 98 -8.18 7.13 11.87
N LEU A 99 -9.34 6.72 12.38
CA LEU A 99 -9.49 6.20 13.74
C LEU A 99 -8.66 4.94 13.97
N GLN A 100 -8.80 3.91 13.12
CA GLN A 100 -8.08 2.65 13.27
C GLN A 100 -6.55 2.81 13.14
N LEU A 101 -6.10 3.69 12.25
CA LEU A 101 -4.68 4.01 12.08
C LEU A 101 -4.13 4.78 13.26
N HIS A 102 -4.89 5.74 13.80
CA HIS A 102 -4.52 6.46 15.02
C HIS A 102 -4.42 5.52 16.22
N GLN A 103 -5.36 4.59 16.38
CA GLN A 103 -5.31 3.54 17.40
C GLN A 103 -4.10 2.61 17.24
N ALA A 104 -3.58 2.45 16.01
CA ALA A 104 -2.33 1.75 15.72
C ALA A 104 -1.07 2.62 15.91
N GLU A 105 -1.19 3.75 16.62
CA GLU A 105 -0.11 4.71 16.91
C GLU A 105 0.50 5.39 15.67
N ALA A 106 -0.25 5.47 14.56
CA ALA A 106 0.19 6.19 13.37
C ALA A 106 -0.09 7.71 13.47
N LYS A 107 0.74 8.51 12.79
CA LYS A 107 0.54 9.95 12.59
C LYS A 107 -0.35 10.17 11.38
N VAL A 108 -1.64 10.34 11.62
CA VAL A 108 -2.64 10.42 10.55
C VAL A 108 -2.82 11.83 9.97
N ILE A 109 -3.03 11.91 8.65
CA ILE A 109 -3.30 13.14 7.91
C ILE A 109 -4.56 12.92 7.07
N ALA A 110 -5.53 13.82 7.23
CA ALA A 110 -6.77 13.82 6.47
C ALA A 110 -6.61 14.62 5.17
N LEU A 111 -6.82 13.99 4.02
CA LEU A 111 -6.91 14.65 2.72
C LEU A 111 -8.37 14.68 2.27
N THR A 112 -8.94 15.88 2.13
CA THR A 112 -10.37 16.09 1.83
C THR A 112 -10.53 17.21 0.80
N SER A 113 -11.63 17.23 0.06
CA SER A 113 -11.99 18.35 -0.82
C SER A 113 -12.84 19.43 -0.14
N GLY A 114 -13.36 19.15 1.06
CA GLY A 114 -14.09 20.13 1.86
C GLY A 114 -13.18 20.93 2.79
N ASP A 115 -13.60 22.14 3.14
CA ASP A 115 -12.83 23.09 3.95
C ASP A 115 -12.91 22.82 5.47
N GLN A 116 -13.74 21.88 5.88
CA GLN A 116 -13.93 21.53 7.29
C GLN A 116 -12.78 20.66 7.80
N THR A 117 -12.31 20.96 9.01
CA THR A 117 -11.36 20.09 9.72
C THR A 117 -12.01 18.73 9.96
N VAL A 118 -11.31 17.66 9.57
CA VAL A 118 -11.76 16.29 9.83
C VAL A 118 -11.39 15.93 11.26
N SER A 119 -12.35 15.37 11.99
CA SER A 119 -12.18 14.85 13.34
C SER A 119 -12.41 13.35 13.40
N ILE A 120 -11.84 12.71 14.41
CA ILE A 120 -12.10 11.32 14.79
C ILE A 120 -12.65 11.29 16.21
N HIS A 121 -13.55 10.36 16.50
CA HIS A 121 -14.08 10.16 17.85
C HIS A 121 -13.32 9.04 18.54
N LEU A 122 -12.70 9.34 19.68
CA LEU A 122 -11.97 8.38 20.50
C LEU A 122 -12.46 8.51 21.95
N ASN A 123 -12.90 7.40 22.56
CA ASN A 123 -13.36 7.37 23.95
C ASN A 123 -14.43 8.43 24.31
N GLY A 124 -15.29 8.80 23.34
CA GLY A 124 -16.35 9.79 23.53
C GLY A 124 -15.92 11.24 23.32
N GLU A 125 -14.64 11.51 23.05
CA GLU A 125 -14.12 12.83 22.74
C GLU A 125 -13.82 12.97 21.24
N GLU A 126 -13.95 14.20 20.74
CA GLU A 126 -13.66 14.55 19.35
C GLU A 126 -12.24 15.10 19.23
N TYR A 127 -11.42 14.43 18.41
CA TYR A 127 -10.02 14.78 18.20
C TYR A 127 -9.84 15.32 16.77
N PRO A 128 -9.38 16.57 16.61
CA PRO A 128 -9.09 17.12 15.29
C PRO A 128 -7.87 16.42 14.69
N VAL A 129 -8.00 16.01 13.43
CA VAL A 129 -6.91 15.44 12.64
C VAL A 129 -6.30 16.54 11.77
N LYS A 130 -4.98 16.52 11.60
CA LYS A 130 -4.30 17.39 10.64
C LYS A 130 -4.96 17.22 9.26
N THR A 131 -5.63 18.27 8.81
CA THR A 131 -6.46 18.25 7.60
C THR A 131 -5.81 19.12 6.53
N ILE A 132 -5.70 18.58 5.32
CA ILE A 132 -5.23 19.27 4.12
C ILE A 132 -6.34 19.21 3.08
N THR A 133 -6.78 20.38 2.64
CA THR A 133 -7.74 20.51 1.54
C THR A 133 -7.02 20.34 0.21
N TRP A 134 -7.60 19.58 -0.71
CA TRP A 134 -7.10 19.39 -2.07
C TRP A 134 -8.24 19.18 -3.06
N LYS A 135 -7.97 19.33 -4.36
CA LYS A 135 -8.98 19.16 -5.41
C LYS A 135 -8.47 18.23 -6.50
N VAL A 136 -9.41 17.52 -7.12
CA VAL A 136 -9.14 16.73 -8.32
C VAL A 136 -8.68 17.67 -9.44
N GLY A 137 -7.56 17.32 -10.08
CA GLY A 137 -6.87 18.14 -11.06
C GLY A 137 -5.79 19.06 -10.47
N GLU A 138 -5.66 19.11 -9.14
CA GLU A 138 -4.64 19.88 -8.42
C GLU A 138 -3.72 18.95 -7.59
N GLU A 139 -3.57 17.68 -8.00
CA GLU A 139 -2.83 16.66 -7.25
C GLU A 139 -1.39 17.09 -6.93
N ASP A 140 -0.72 17.79 -7.86
CA ASP A 140 0.68 18.23 -7.74
C ASP A 140 0.94 19.14 -6.53
N GLN A 141 -0.08 19.84 -6.03
CA GLN A 141 0.04 20.67 -4.83
C GLN A 141 0.39 19.84 -3.57
N LEU A 142 0.10 18.53 -3.59
CA LEU A 142 0.40 17.63 -2.48
C LEU A 142 1.85 17.13 -2.48
N THR A 143 2.68 17.45 -3.48
CA THR A 143 4.06 16.93 -3.62
C THR A 143 4.88 17.02 -2.33
N GLN A 144 4.94 18.21 -1.70
CA GLN A 144 5.75 18.42 -0.49
C GLN A 144 5.22 17.66 0.72
N LEU A 145 3.91 17.44 0.77
CA LEU A 145 3.29 16.61 1.78
C LEU A 145 3.64 15.13 1.56
N LEU A 146 3.46 14.64 0.33
CA LEU A 146 3.65 13.23 -0.03
C LEU A 146 5.09 12.75 0.16
N LYS A 147 6.09 13.65 0.03
CA LYS A 147 7.49 13.34 0.40
C LYS A 147 7.61 12.84 1.85
N LYS A 148 6.84 13.42 2.77
CA LYS A 148 6.86 13.10 4.22
C LYS A 148 5.93 11.96 4.61
N VAL A 149 5.08 11.47 3.70
CA VAL A 149 4.11 10.41 3.95
C VAL A 149 4.78 9.05 3.73
N ASP A 150 4.63 8.16 4.72
CA ASP A 150 5.02 6.76 4.61
C ASP A 150 3.92 5.95 3.91
N ILE A 151 2.64 6.14 4.25
CA ILE A 151 1.55 5.38 3.61
C ILE A 151 0.50 6.33 3.04
N LEU A 152 0.20 6.21 1.75
CA LEU A 152 -0.89 6.94 1.11
C LEU A 152 -2.08 6.00 0.86
N ILE A 153 -3.24 6.33 1.41
CA ILE A 153 -4.49 5.61 1.18
C ILE A 153 -5.38 6.38 0.20
N LEU A 154 -5.55 5.82 -1.00
CA LEU A 154 -6.42 6.33 -2.04
C LEU A 154 -7.83 5.75 -1.85
N ASN A 155 -8.72 6.55 -1.27
CA ASN A 155 -10.05 6.14 -0.83
C ASN A 155 -11.18 7.07 -1.31
N HIS A 156 -10.86 8.26 -1.82
CA HIS A 156 -11.87 9.15 -2.40
C HIS A 156 -12.62 8.47 -3.56
N GLY A 157 -13.87 8.90 -3.75
CA GLY A 157 -14.72 8.39 -4.81
C GLY A 157 -16.13 8.94 -4.73
N ILE A 158 -16.88 8.75 -5.82
CA ILE A 158 -18.29 9.10 -5.97
C ILE A 158 -19.07 7.94 -6.56
N ASN A 159 -20.39 7.98 -6.38
CA ASN A 159 -21.32 7.05 -6.99
C ASN A 159 -22.49 7.86 -7.56
N VAL A 160 -22.62 7.89 -8.88
CA VAL A 160 -23.69 8.61 -9.60
C VAL A 160 -24.89 7.70 -9.88
N HIS A 161 -24.93 6.51 -9.25
CA HIS A 161 -26.03 5.56 -9.33
C HIS A 161 -26.43 5.21 -10.77
N GLY A 162 -27.67 5.49 -11.14
CA GLY A 162 -28.23 5.17 -12.46
C GLY A 162 -27.93 6.20 -13.55
N GLU A 163 -27.23 7.29 -13.24
CA GLU A 163 -26.94 8.34 -14.22
C GLU A 163 -26.07 7.85 -15.37
N ARG A 164 -26.30 8.42 -16.56
CA ARG A 164 -25.57 8.07 -17.81
C ARG A 164 -25.24 9.29 -18.67
N THR A 165 -25.34 10.49 -18.10
CA THR A 165 -25.03 11.72 -18.83
C THR A 165 -23.54 11.77 -19.17
N PRO A 166 -23.12 12.47 -20.25
CA PRO A 166 -21.70 12.64 -20.55
C PRO A 166 -20.89 13.21 -19.38
N GLN A 167 -21.50 14.13 -18.61
CA GLN A 167 -20.89 14.69 -17.42
C GLN A 167 -20.73 13.65 -16.30
N ALA A 168 -21.75 12.81 -16.05
CA ALA A 168 -21.68 11.76 -15.03
C ALA A 168 -20.61 10.70 -15.37
N ILE A 169 -20.48 10.35 -16.65
CA ILE A 169 -19.42 9.46 -17.14
C ILE A 169 -18.06 10.09 -16.87
N THR A 170 -17.84 11.32 -17.33
CA THR A 170 -16.58 12.04 -17.16
C THR A 170 -16.21 12.16 -15.68
N ASN A 171 -17.14 12.63 -14.85
CA ASN A 171 -16.93 12.78 -13.41
C ASN A 171 -16.60 11.46 -12.72
N SER A 172 -17.29 10.37 -13.09
CA SER A 172 -17.06 9.06 -12.47
C SER A 172 -15.65 8.55 -12.77
N TYR A 173 -15.18 8.67 -14.01
CA TYR A 173 -13.81 8.29 -14.38
C TYR A 173 -12.76 9.22 -13.75
N GLU A 174 -13.00 10.53 -13.81
CA GLU A 174 -12.07 11.53 -13.32
C GLU A 174 -11.82 11.38 -11.81
N ILE A 175 -12.90 11.20 -11.04
CA ILE A 175 -12.81 11.10 -9.58
C ILE A 175 -12.44 9.67 -9.12
N ASN A 176 -13.05 8.62 -9.67
CA ASN A 176 -12.81 7.27 -9.15
C ASN A 176 -11.57 6.60 -9.73
N ALA A 177 -11.06 7.03 -10.89
CA ALA A 177 -9.94 6.39 -11.56
C ALA A 177 -8.76 7.33 -11.81
N PHE A 178 -8.94 8.41 -12.58
CA PHE A 178 -7.81 9.20 -13.07
C PHE A 178 -7.13 10.06 -12.01
N SER A 179 -7.89 10.69 -11.10
CA SER A 179 -7.30 11.40 -9.95
C SER A 179 -6.56 10.49 -9.00
N SER A 180 -7.11 9.31 -8.71
CA SER A 180 -6.42 8.26 -7.95
C SER A 180 -5.13 7.81 -8.66
N TRP A 181 -5.16 7.63 -9.98
CA TRP A 181 -3.98 7.31 -10.78
C TRP A 181 -2.91 8.41 -10.71
N ARG A 182 -3.29 9.68 -10.88
CA ARG A 182 -2.35 10.81 -10.78
C ARG A 182 -1.73 10.93 -9.38
N LEU A 183 -2.52 10.79 -8.32
CA LEU A 183 -1.99 10.76 -6.94
C LEU A 183 -1.05 9.58 -6.70
N LEU A 184 -1.37 8.42 -7.26
CA LEU A 184 -0.51 7.25 -7.17
C LEU A 184 0.84 7.53 -7.82
N GLU A 185 0.86 7.99 -9.08
CA GLU A 185 2.11 8.28 -9.79
C GLU A 185 2.89 9.41 -9.09
N LEU A 186 2.19 10.44 -8.60
CA LEU A 186 2.81 11.51 -7.82
C LEU A 186 3.48 10.97 -6.55
N PHE A 187 2.82 10.09 -5.80
CA PHE A 187 3.43 9.47 -4.61
C PHE A 187 4.61 8.57 -4.97
N LEU A 188 4.49 7.75 -6.02
CA LEU A 188 5.59 6.90 -6.49
C LEU A 188 6.80 7.72 -6.93
N SER A 189 6.60 8.93 -7.47
CA SER A 189 7.69 9.84 -7.82
C SER A 189 8.50 10.33 -6.60
N THR A 190 7.95 10.22 -5.39
CA THR A 190 8.63 10.56 -4.13
C THR A 190 9.46 9.42 -3.54
N VAL A 191 9.48 8.24 -4.18
CA VAL A 191 10.32 7.11 -3.78
C VAL A 191 11.71 7.30 -4.37
N GLU A 192 12.57 8.01 -3.65
CA GLU A 192 13.90 8.42 -4.14
C GLU A 192 15.04 7.60 -3.49
N THR A 193 14.83 7.07 -2.29
CA THR A 193 15.86 6.38 -1.50
C THR A 193 15.51 4.93 -1.17
N ASN A 194 16.51 4.14 -0.77
CA ASN A 194 16.29 2.78 -0.26
C ASN A 194 15.37 2.76 0.98
N THR A 195 15.44 3.80 1.81
CA THR A 195 14.55 3.94 2.96
C THR A 195 13.11 4.18 2.52
N ASP A 196 12.90 4.95 1.44
CA ASP A 196 11.58 5.13 0.84
C ASP A 196 11.03 3.82 0.27
N ILE A 197 11.83 3.03 -0.46
CA ILE A 197 11.42 1.73 -1.03
C ILE A 197 10.88 0.80 0.07
N ALA A 198 11.51 0.80 1.25
CA ALA A 198 11.08 -0.05 2.37
C ALA A 198 9.91 0.52 3.17
N ARG A 199 9.84 1.84 3.35
CA ARG A 199 8.85 2.45 4.23
C ARG A 199 7.56 2.81 3.54
N LYS A 200 7.66 3.22 2.26
CA LYS A 200 6.54 3.77 1.52
C LYS A 200 5.59 2.67 1.05
N GLU A 201 4.29 2.89 1.24
CA GLU A 201 3.25 2.05 0.67
C GLU A 201 2.08 2.87 0.14
N ILE A 202 1.39 2.34 -0.87
CA ILE A 202 0.11 2.89 -1.35
C ILE A 202 -0.97 1.85 -1.15
N TRP A 203 -2.10 2.23 -0.54
CA TRP A 203 -3.28 1.38 -0.43
C TRP A 203 -4.40 1.97 -1.27
N VAL A 204 -4.87 1.22 -2.26
CA VAL A 204 -5.85 1.72 -3.24
C VAL A 204 -7.19 1.05 -3.02
N ASN A 205 -8.20 1.84 -2.66
CA ASN A 205 -9.58 1.40 -2.54
C ASN A 205 -10.20 1.25 -3.93
N THR A 206 -10.29 0.01 -4.40
CA THR A 206 -11.02 -0.32 -5.62
C THR A 206 -12.45 -0.69 -5.23
N SER A 207 -12.87 -1.94 -5.45
CA SER A 207 -14.20 -2.44 -5.09
C SER A 207 -14.31 -3.93 -5.43
N GLU A 208 -15.20 -4.64 -4.75
CA GLU A 208 -15.72 -5.94 -5.22
C GLU A 208 -16.32 -5.86 -6.63
N ALA A 209 -16.73 -4.66 -7.06
CA ALA A 209 -17.21 -4.36 -8.41
C ALA A 209 -16.26 -4.83 -9.53
N GLU A 210 -14.98 -5.04 -9.24
CA GLU A 210 -14.01 -5.58 -10.20
C GLU A 210 -14.39 -6.96 -10.73
N VAL A 211 -15.08 -7.78 -9.95
CA VAL A 211 -15.45 -9.17 -10.31
C VAL A 211 -16.92 -9.51 -10.07
N SER A 212 -17.69 -8.59 -9.52
CA SER A 212 -19.12 -8.80 -9.25
C SER A 212 -19.92 -7.53 -9.56
N PRO A 213 -21.23 -7.62 -9.84
CA PRO A 213 -22.06 -6.45 -10.05
C PRO A 213 -22.26 -5.69 -8.72
N ALA A 214 -22.12 -4.37 -8.77
CA ALA A 214 -22.47 -3.46 -7.68
C ALA A 214 -23.82 -2.76 -7.89
N LEU A 215 -24.49 -3.05 -9.03
CA LEU A 215 -25.74 -2.42 -9.46
C LEU A 215 -25.62 -0.89 -9.61
N SER A 216 -24.41 -0.44 -9.96
CA SER A 216 -24.11 0.96 -10.27
C SER A 216 -23.12 1.01 -11.45
N PRO A 217 -23.61 1.07 -12.69
CA PRO A 217 -22.78 0.84 -13.87
C PRO A 217 -21.55 1.75 -13.97
N LEU A 218 -21.70 3.07 -13.77
CA LEU A 218 -20.55 4.00 -13.88
C LEU A 218 -19.56 3.84 -12.71
N TYR A 219 -20.03 3.50 -11.52
CA TYR A 219 -19.16 3.15 -10.40
C TYR A 219 -18.36 1.88 -10.71
N GLU A 220 -19.01 0.84 -11.24
CA GLU A 220 -18.36 -0.40 -11.62
C GLU A 220 -17.32 -0.20 -12.72
N LEU A 221 -17.67 0.53 -13.79
CA LEU A 221 -16.77 0.80 -14.91
C LEU A 221 -15.52 1.57 -14.43
N SER A 222 -15.72 2.65 -13.67
CA SER A 222 -14.60 3.46 -13.17
C SER A 222 -13.72 2.70 -12.16
N LYS A 223 -14.30 1.89 -11.25
CA LYS A 223 -13.54 1.06 -10.30
C LYS A 223 -12.81 -0.11 -10.97
N ARG A 224 -13.39 -0.72 -12.02
CA ARG A 224 -12.70 -1.73 -12.86
C ARG A 224 -11.50 -1.12 -13.56
N THR A 225 -11.68 0.06 -14.18
CA THR A 225 -10.58 0.78 -14.82
C THR A 225 -9.45 1.10 -13.85
N LEU A 226 -9.76 1.66 -12.67
CA LEU A 226 -8.74 1.86 -11.63
C LEU A 226 -8.07 0.53 -11.27
N GLY A 227 -8.86 -0.52 -11.01
CA GLY A 227 -8.36 -1.84 -10.66
C GLY A 227 -7.33 -2.37 -11.65
N ASP A 228 -7.60 -2.32 -12.94
CA ASP A 228 -6.70 -2.82 -13.97
C ASP A 228 -5.44 -1.94 -14.11
N LEU A 229 -5.56 -0.61 -14.00
CA LEU A 229 -4.41 0.29 -13.95
C LEU A 229 -3.48 -0.04 -12.78
N ILE A 230 -4.05 -0.33 -11.60
CA ILE A 230 -3.27 -0.75 -10.43
C ILE A 230 -2.60 -2.11 -10.69
N THR A 231 -3.30 -3.08 -11.27
CA THR A 231 -2.72 -4.40 -11.59
C THR A 231 -1.54 -4.27 -12.54
N LEU A 232 -1.65 -3.42 -13.56
CA LEU A 232 -0.57 -3.12 -14.49
C LEU A 232 0.61 -2.47 -13.75
N ARG A 233 0.35 -1.43 -12.97
CA ARG A 233 1.41 -0.64 -12.31
C ARG A 233 2.17 -1.40 -11.23
N ARG A 234 1.56 -2.45 -10.65
CA ARG A 234 2.23 -3.34 -9.69
C ARG A 234 3.40 -4.13 -10.29
N LEU A 235 3.47 -4.28 -11.62
CA LEU A 235 4.55 -5.01 -12.27
C LEU A 235 5.93 -4.35 -12.06
N ASP A 236 5.96 -3.04 -11.87
CA ASP A 236 7.18 -2.22 -11.83
C ASP A 236 7.13 -1.11 -10.76
N ALA A 237 6.25 -1.23 -9.77
CA ALA A 237 6.14 -0.26 -8.68
C ALA A 237 7.43 -0.25 -7.81
N PRO A 238 7.96 0.93 -7.47
CA PRO A 238 9.16 1.06 -6.64
C PRO A 238 8.90 0.80 -5.15
N CYS A 239 7.64 0.73 -4.72
CA CYS A 239 7.25 0.42 -3.35
C CYS A 239 6.00 -0.47 -3.34
N VAL A 240 5.56 -0.92 -2.15
CA VAL A 240 4.39 -1.81 -2.04
C VAL A 240 3.12 -1.08 -2.44
N ILE A 241 2.35 -1.68 -3.35
CA ILE A 241 0.97 -1.27 -3.65
C ILE A 241 0.02 -2.37 -3.16
N ARG A 242 -0.86 -2.01 -2.22
CA ARG A 242 -1.95 -2.85 -1.71
C ARG A 242 -3.25 -2.46 -2.39
N LYS A 243 -4.02 -3.45 -2.82
CA LYS A 243 -5.35 -3.24 -3.40
C LYS A 243 -6.42 -3.63 -2.38
N LEU A 244 -7.39 -2.76 -2.12
CA LEU A 244 -8.47 -2.97 -1.17
C LEU A 244 -9.76 -3.31 -1.93
N ILE A 245 -10.19 -4.56 -1.84
CA ILE A 245 -11.40 -5.09 -2.49
C ILE A 245 -12.51 -5.11 -1.45
N LEU A 246 -13.30 -4.05 -1.45
CA LEU A 246 -14.32 -3.84 -0.43
C LEU A 246 -15.70 -4.19 -0.98
N GLY A 247 -16.42 -5.02 -0.22
CA GLY A 247 -17.84 -5.30 -0.41
C GLY A 247 -18.74 -4.21 0.17
N PRO A 248 -20.06 -4.43 0.21
CA PRO A 248 -21.03 -3.41 0.59
C PRO A 248 -20.97 -3.04 2.08
N PHE A 249 -20.41 -1.87 2.38
CA PHE A 249 -20.44 -1.26 3.71
C PHE A 249 -21.30 0.00 3.74
N LYS A 250 -21.88 0.29 4.91
CA LYS A 250 -22.78 1.43 5.10
C LYS A 250 -22.02 2.74 4.95
N SER A 251 -22.44 3.59 4.01
CA SER A 251 -21.86 4.91 3.76
C SER A 251 -22.83 5.82 3.02
N ASN A 252 -22.48 7.09 2.84
CA ASN A 252 -23.26 8.01 2.00
C ASN A 252 -23.32 7.54 0.53
N LEU A 253 -22.28 6.85 0.04
CA LEU A 253 -22.23 6.28 -1.32
C LEU A 253 -23.01 4.98 -1.45
N ASN A 254 -23.30 4.31 -0.33
CA ASN A 254 -24.05 3.06 -0.27
C ASN A 254 -24.87 2.98 1.04
N PRO A 255 -26.04 3.64 1.12
CA PRO A 255 -26.86 3.67 2.34
C PRO A 255 -27.37 2.29 2.77
N ILE A 256 -27.53 1.37 1.82
CA ILE A 256 -28.00 -0.02 2.03
C ILE A 256 -26.86 -1.00 2.35
N GLY A 257 -25.63 -0.51 2.50
CA GLY A 257 -24.49 -1.36 2.84
C GLY A 257 -24.67 -2.08 4.18
N VAL A 258 -24.24 -3.33 4.25
CA VAL A 258 -24.49 -4.22 5.39
C VAL A 258 -23.34 -4.24 6.40
N MET A 259 -22.11 -4.03 5.95
CA MET A 259 -20.94 -4.01 6.83
C MET A 259 -20.77 -2.65 7.50
N SER A 260 -20.29 -2.65 8.75
CA SER A 260 -19.89 -1.42 9.45
C SER A 260 -18.59 -0.85 8.86
N PRO A 261 -18.50 0.47 8.61
CA PRO A 261 -17.26 1.11 8.16
C PRO A 261 -16.10 0.93 9.15
N ASP A 262 -16.35 0.94 10.46
CA ASP A 262 -15.33 0.72 11.49
C ASP A 262 -14.79 -0.72 11.44
N TRP A 263 -15.68 -1.69 11.26
CA TRP A 263 -15.27 -3.09 11.10
C TRP A 263 -14.45 -3.28 9.84
N VAL A 264 -14.87 -2.66 8.72
CA VAL A 264 -14.13 -2.72 7.45
C VAL A 264 -12.73 -2.11 7.61
N ALA A 265 -12.62 -0.91 8.18
CA ALA A 265 -11.34 -0.25 8.45
C ALA A 265 -10.42 -1.11 9.33
N LYS A 266 -10.99 -1.74 10.37
CA LYS A 266 -10.25 -2.65 11.26
C LYS A 266 -9.71 -3.88 10.51
N GLN A 267 -10.51 -4.48 9.63
CA GLN A 267 -10.06 -5.61 8.81
C GLN A 267 -8.98 -5.20 7.80
N ILE A 268 -9.10 -4.01 7.21
CA ILE A 268 -8.07 -3.45 6.31
C ILE A 268 -6.74 -3.33 7.05
N VAL A 269 -6.73 -2.66 8.21
CA VAL A 269 -5.53 -2.48 9.02
C VAL A 269 -4.94 -3.83 9.45
N LYS A 270 -5.77 -4.76 9.94
CA LYS A 270 -5.32 -6.09 10.34
C LYS A 270 -4.65 -6.84 9.19
N GLN A 271 -5.27 -6.90 8.02
CA GLN A 271 -4.72 -7.59 6.85
C GLN A 271 -3.45 -6.91 6.32
N ALA A 272 -3.37 -5.58 6.37
CA ALA A 272 -2.16 -4.84 6.02
C ALA A 272 -1.01 -5.15 6.98
N CYS A 273 -1.27 -5.21 8.29
CA CYS A 273 -0.29 -5.60 9.31
C CYS A 273 0.20 -7.06 9.12
N SER A 274 -0.63 -7.93 8.53
CA SER A 274 -0.29 -9.28 8.07
C SER A 274 0.36 -9.33 6.66
N ASP A 275 0.79 -8.20 6.11
CA ASP A 275 1.36 -8.06 4.75
C ASP A 275 0.51 -8.68 3.62
N MET A 276 -0.82 -8.64 3.74
CA MET A 276 -1.70 -8.95 2.61
C MET A 276 -1.64 -7.80 1.61
N ARG A 277 -1.19 -8.09 0.38
CA ARG A 277 -1.13 -7.07 -0.70
C ARG A 277 -2.42 -6.96 -1.51
N THR A 278 -3.30 -7.95 -1.40
CA THR A 278 -4.67 -7.87 -1.89
C THR A 278 -5.55 -8.10 -0.67
N ILE A 279 -6.16 -7.04 -0.18
CA ILE A 279 -6.96 -7.02 1.05
C ILE A 279 -8.41 -7.14 0.63
N ILE A 280 -9.05 -8.25 0.95
CA ILE A 280 -10.45 -8.50 0.59
C ILE A 280 -11.28 -8.40 1.87
N VAL A 281 -12.28 -7.52 1.86
CA VAL A 281 -13.22 -7.34 2.97
C VAL A 281 -14.63 -7.30 2.39
N THR A 282 -15.30 -8.44 2.38
CA THR A 282 -16.67 -8.57 1.87
C THR A 282 -17.42 -9.69 2.60
N ILE A 283 -18.75 -9.66 2.48
CA ILE A 283 -19.65 -10.74 2.85
C ILE A 283 -19.87 -11.74 1.70
N ASN A 284 -19.47 -11.41 0.47
CA ASN A 284 -19.66 -12.29 -0.68
C ASN A 284 -18.53 -13.34 -0.75
N PRO A 285 -18.81 -14.63 -0.52
CA PRO A 285 -17.79 -15.67 -0.53
C PRO A 285 -17.15 -15.86 -1.91
N ILE A 286 -17.88 -15.54 -3.00
CA ILE A 286 -17.39 -15.73 -4.37
C ILE A 286 -16.19 -14.83 -4.65
N THR A 287 -16.16 -13.61 -4.10
CA THR A 287 -15.09 -12.64 -4.31
C THR A 287 -13.72 -13.18 -3.86
N PHE A 288 -13.67 -14.00 -2.80
CA PHE A 288 -12.43 -14.60 -2.31
C PHE A 288 -11.80 -15.59 -3.31
N ILE A 289 -12.56 -16.08 -4.28
CA ILE A 289 -12.09 -16.99 -5.34
C ILE A 289 -11.96 -16.23 -6.66
N ALA A 290 -13.03 -15.54 -7.06
CA ALA A 290 -13.10 -14.85 -8.34
C ALA A 290 -12.05 -13.74 -8.47
N PHE A 291 -11.81 -12.99 -7.39
CA PHE A 291 -10.85 -11.89 -7.43
C PHE A 291 -9.40 -12.36 -7.63
N PRO A 292 -8.86 -13.30 -6.84
CA PRO A 292 -7.51 -13.84 -7.10
C PRO A 292 -7.35 -14.44 -8.50
N VAL A 293 -8.36 -15.16 -9.00
CA VAL A 293 -8.33 -15.74 -10.36
C VAL A 293 -8.25 -14.65 -11.42
N LYS A 294 -9.12 -13.62 -11.34
CA LYS A 294 -9.10 -12.47 -12.24
C LYS A 294 -7.76 -11.74 -12.19
N GLU A 295 -7.29 -11.40 -11.00
CA GLU A 295 -6.02 -10.68 -10.81
C GLU A 295 -4.83 -11.48 -11.38
N PHE A 296 -4.80 -12.80 -11.20
CA PHE A 296 -3.76 -13.66 -11.76
C PHE A 296 -3.72 -13.60 -13.29
N PHE A 297 -4.85 -13.83 -13.97
CA PHE A 297 -4.88 -13.83 -15.44
C PHE A 297 -4.62 -12.46 -16.04
N VAL A 298 -5.15 -11.39 -15.45
CA VAL A 298 -4.91 -10.01 -15.91
C VAL A 298 -3.44 -9.63 -15.71
N SER A 299 -2.85 -9.95 -14.55
CA SER A 299 -1.43 -9.70 -14.30
C SER A 299 -0.53 -10.50 -15.24
N LEU A 300 -0.85 -11.77 -15.49
CA LEU A 300 -0.14 -12.62 -16.45
C LEU A 300 -0.21 -12.03 -17.85
N TYR A 301 -1.40 -11.62 -18.30
CA TYR A 301 -1.58 -10.96 -19.59
C TYR A 301 -0.71 -9.71 -19.70
N PHE A 302 -0.78 -8.79 -18.72
CA PHE A 302 0.07 -7.60 -18.75
C PHE A 302 1.56 -7.93 -18.73
N LYS A 303 2.00 -8.92 -17.96
CA LYS A 303 3.41 -9.33 -17.93
C LYS A 303 3.90 -9.88 -19.28
N LEU A 304 3.03 -10.57 -20.03
CA LEU A 304 3.38 -11.15 -21.33
C LEU A 304 3.36 -10.11 -22.47
N PHE A 305 2.49 -9.11 -22.38
CA PHE A 305 2.22 -8.16 -23.47
C PHE A 305 2.66 -6.72 -23.18
N THR A 306 3.43 -6.49 -22.10
CA THR A 306 4.04 -5.19 -21.79
C THR A 306 5.52 -5.34 -21.48
N HIS A 307 6.26 -4.23 -21.60
CA HIS A 307 7.67 -4.17 -21.27
C HIS A 307 7.87 -3.43 -19.95
N LYS A 308 8.88 -3.83 -19.19
CA LYS A 308 9.25 -3.17 -17.95
C LYS A 308 9.55 -1.70 -18.21
N SER A 309 8.86 -0.78 -17.52
CA SER A 309 9.28 0.61 -17.54
C SER A 309 10.58 0.76 -16.76
N ILE A 310 11.53 1.55 -17.29
CA ILE A 310 12.77 1.87 -16.58
C ILE A 310 12.40 2.87 -15.48
N PRO A 311 12.67 2.58 -14.19
CA PRO A 311 12.41 3.52 -13.10
C PRO A 311 13.08 4.87 -13.34
N THR A 312 12.35 5.96 -13.09
CA THR A 312 12.81 7.34 -13.35
C THR A 312 14.14 7.68 -12.66
N PHE A 313 14.44 7.09 -11.50
CA PHE A 313 15.70 7.30 -10.79
C PHE A 313 16.91 6.67 -11.50
N LEU A 314 16.75 5.50 -12.13
CA LEU A 314 17.80 4.89 -12.97
C LEU A 314 18.00 5.67 -14.28
N ARG A 315 16.96 6.36 -14.76
CA ARG A 315 17.05 7.22 -15.96
C ARG A 315 17.96 8.44 -15.72
N LYS A 316 18.02 8.95 -14.48
CA LYS A 316 18.95 10.03 -14.10
C LYS A 316 20.41 9.57 -14.14
N GLU A 317 20.71 8.34 -13.70
CA GLU A 317 22.07 7.79 -13.76
C GLU A 317 22.53 7.55 -15.21
N VAL A 318 21.67 6.96 -16.06
CA VAL A 318 22.00 6.73 -17.47
C VAL A 318 22.29 8.04 -18.20
N SER A 319 21.48 9.08 -17.98
CA SER A 319 21.72 10.42 -18.54
C SER A 319 23.03 11.05 -18.05
N SER A 320 23.42 10.83 -16.79
CA SER A 320 24.69 11.33 -16.25
C SER A 320 25.91 10.56 -16.79
N SER A 321 25.77 9.26 -17.06
CA SER A 321 26.84 8.43 -17.64
C SER A 321 27.07 8.69 -19.14
N GLU A 322 26.01 9.00 -19.90
CA GLU A 322 26.14 9.38 -21.32
C GLU A 322 26.82 10.74 -21.50
N THR A 323 26.73 11.62 -20.50
CA THR A 323 27.43 12.91 -20.51
C THR A 323 28.93 12.74 -20.22
N PHE A 324 29.31 11.73 -19.42
CA PHE A 324 30.71 11.40 -19.13
C PHE A 324 31.40 10.63 -20.27
N SER A 325 30.65 9.87 -21.08
CA SER A 325 31.20 9.15 -22.25
C SER A 325 31.51 10.06 -23.45
N LYS A 326 31.16 11.35 -23.40
CA LYS A 326 31.51 12.34 -24.46
C LYS A 326 32.74 13.17 -24.14
N PHE A 327 33.41 12.91 -23.02
CA PHE A 327 34.69 13.50 -22.65
C PHE A 327 35.65 12.38 -22.22
N ASN A 328 36.11 11.58 -23.18
CA ASN A 328 37.39 10.87 -23.17
C ASN A 328 37.82 10.55 -24.59
#